data_AF-A0A8X6WA11-F1
#
_entry.id   AF-A0A8X6WA11-F1
#
_cell.length_a   1.000
_cell.length_b   1.000
_cell.length_c   1.000
_cell.angle_alpha   90.00
_cell.angle_beta   90.00
_cell.angle_gamma   90.00
#
_symmetry.space_group_name_H-M   'P 1'
#
loop_
_entity.id
_entity.type
_entity.pdbx_description
1 polymer ?
#
loop_
_entity_poly.entity_id
_entity_poly.type
_entity_poly.pdbx_seq_one_letter_code
_entity_poly.pdbx_strand_id
1 'polypeptide(L)'
;MRLKKERWLVEEQMRHVQEERETSMKEEQKCLPEERCKRMNEQNQLLNEEEEKLSDEDMEVTQAIEKVLVSKGEQVQTCIADQYAVAQSVIVEKEKEEISVDVTKDKYDINPVILSKERIDFDEDEIEEKPKLPKRKRKNLSRMIVAELQQKVNQKTSSNMVLIPQHWSFRGKYSQDKSGIGKLAWKLTDFIKRDGTVKIR
;
A
#
# COMPACT_ATOMS: atom_id res chain seq x y z
N MET A 1 62.42 49.72 16.08
CA MET A 1 61.12 50.03 15.44
C MET A 1 60.77 49.05 14.30
N ARG A 2 61.65 48.76 13.34
CA ARG A 2 61.40 47.78 12.24
C ARG A 2 60.87 46.41 12.68
N LEU A 3 61.54 45.77 13.63
CA LEU A 3 61.18 44.43 14.12
C LEU A 3 59.80 44.35 14.80
N LYS A 4 59.25 45.47 15.30
CA LYS A 4 57.88 45.50 15.84
C LYS A 4 56.85 45.57 14.71
N LYS A 5 57.18 46.30 13.63
CA LYS A 5 56.33 46.46 12.44
C LYS A 5 56.24 45.15 11.65
N GLU A 6 57.35 44.42 11.51
CA GLU A 6 57.39 43.12 10.84
C GLU A 6 56.61 42.06 11.62
N ARG A 7 56.75 42.02 12.96
CA ARG A 7 55.98 41.09 13.80
C ARG A 7 54.48 41.34 13.71
N TRP A 8 54.07 42.61 13.76
CA TRP A 8 52.67 43.00 13.62
C TRP A 8 52.11 42.60 12.24
N LEU A 9 52.89 42.77 11.16
CA LEU A 9 52.46 42.38 9.82
C LEU A 9 52.24 40.87 9.68
N VAL A 10 53.11 40.06 10.28
CA VAL A 10 52.96 38.59 10.29
C VAL A 10 51.75 38.16 11.12
N GLU A 11 51.55 38.79 12.27
CA GLU A 11 50.40 38.52 13.14
C GLU A 11 49.07 38.90 12.47
N GLU A 12 49.06 39.99 11.71
CA GLU A 12 47.89 40.42 10.94
C GLU A 12 47.60 39.51 9.75
N GLN A 13 48.63 39.01 9.06
CA GLN A 13 48.45 38.01 8.01
C GLN A 13 47.90 36.69 8.56
N MET A 14 48.39 36.25 9.72
CA MET A 14 47.86 35.05 10.40
C MET A 14 46.40 35.25 10.82
N ARG A 15 46.04 36.44 11.31
CA ARG A 15 44.66 36.80 11.65
C ARG A 15 43.74 36.74 10.43
N HIS A 16 44.15 37.33 9.30
CA HIS A 16 43.36 37.35 8.07
C HIS A 16 43.14 35.93 7.51
N VAL A 17 44.18 35.09 7.53
CA VAL A 17 44.08 33.68 7.12
C VAL A 17 43.16 32.88 8.04
N GLN A 18 43.16 33.20 9.35
CA GLN A 18 42.26 32.56 10.31
C GLN A 18 40.80 32.97 10.06
N GLU A 19 40.55 34.27 9.83
CA GLU A 19 39.22 34.81 9.55
C GLU A 19 38.64 34.25 8.25
N GLU A 20 39.43 34.15 7.17
CA GLU A 20 39.01 33.53 5.90
C GLU A 20 38.64 32.04 6.06
N ARG A 21 39.38 31.29 6.88
CA ARG A 21 39.04 29.89 7.17
C ARG A 21 37.75 29.78 7.98
N GLU A 22 37.53 30.68 8.92
CA GLU A 22 36.31 30.70 9.71
C GLU A 22 35.08 31.10 8.90
N THR A 23 35.20 32.05 7.96
CA THR A 23 34.10 32.43 7.08
C THR A 23 33.76 31.32 6.09
N SER A 24 34.77 30.69 5.47
CA SER A 24 34.58 29.55 4.57
C SER A 24 33.89 28.37 5.26
N MET A 25 34.31 28.02 6.49
CA MET A 25 33.66 26.96 7.28
C MET A 25 32.20 27.29 7.63
N LYS A 26 31.90 28.56 7.94
CA LYS A 26 30.52 29.02 8.25
C LYS A 26 29.63 29.00 7.01
N GLU A 27 30.15 29.37 5.84
CA GLU A 27 29.42 29.30 4.56
C GLU A 27 29.14 27.86 4.16
N GLU A 28 30.13 26.97 4.22
CA GLU A 28 29.93 25.53 3.95
C GLU A 28 28.88 24.93 4.90
N GLN A 29 28.94 25.28 6.19
CA GLN A 29 27.98 24.79 7.18
C GLN A 29 26.56 25.33 6.96
N LYS A 30 26.40 26.47 6.28
CA LYS A 30 25.10 27.04 5.89
C LYS A 30 24.56 26.46 4.59
N CYS A 31 25.42 26.12 3.63
CA CYS A 31 25.02 25.52 2.36
C CYS A 31 24.49 24.08 2.52
N LEU A 32 25.07 23.29 3.42
CA LEU A 32 24.65 21.89 3.66
C LEU A 32 23.16 21.71 4.05
N PRO A 33 22.59 22.48 5.01
CA PRO A 33 21.17 22.40 5.34
C PRO A 33 20.27 22.96 4.23
N GLU A 34 20.73 23.96 3.47
CA GLU A 34 19.98 24.52 2.35
C GLU A 34 19.86 23.52 1.18
N GLU A 35 20.94 22.84 0.82
CA GLU A 35 20.93 21.75 -0.18
C GLU A 35 20.10 20.55 0.29
N ARG A 36 20.13 20.23 1.59
CA ARG A 36 19.25 19.20 2.16
C ARG A 36 17.77 19.61 2.04
N CYS A 37 17.44 20.87 2.28
CA CYS A 37 16.08 21.39 2.16
C CYS A 37 15.59 21.35 0.70
N LYS A 38 16.44 21.75 -0.26
CA LYS A 38 16.14 21.68 -1.70
C LYS A 38 15.84 20.26 -2.15
N ARG A 39 16.69 19.29 -1.80
CA ARG A 39 16.47 17.87 -2.13
C ARG A 39 15.19 17.30 -1.53
N MET A 40 14.87 17.67 -0.30
CA MET A 40 13.63 17.23 0.35
C MET A 40 12.39 17.82 -0.35
N ASN A 41 12.45 19.08 -0.77
CA ASN A 41 11.37 19.71 -1.51
C ASN A 41 11.18 19.08 -2.90
N GLU A 42 12.28 18.82 -3.62
CA GLU A 42 12.26 18.11 -4.91
C GLU A 42 11.67 16.70 -4.78
N GLN A 43 12.03 15.94 -3.74
CA GLN A 43 11.44 14.62 -3.48
C GLN A 43 9.94 14.70 -3.21
N ASN A 44 9.48 15.68 -2.43
CA ASN A 44 8.05 15.86 -2.16
C ASN A 44 7.28 16.27 -3.43
N GLN A 45 7.90 17.08 -4.29
CA GLN A 45 7.29 17.50 -5.55
C GLN A 45 7.11 16.30 -6.50
N LEU A 46 8.13 15.43 -6.61
CA LEU A 46 8.03 14.18 -7.38
C LEU A 46 6.97 13.22 -6.82
N LEU A 47 6.85 13.10 -5.50
CA LEU A 47 5.83 12.28 -4.88
C LEU A 47 4.41 12.79 -5.20
N ASN A 48 4.20 14.10 -5.14
CA ASN A 48 2.90 14.69 -5.51
C ASN A 48 2.57 14.46 -6.99
N GLU A 49 3.54 14.60 -7.89
CA GLU A 49 3.34 14.33 -9.33
C GLU A 49 3.08 12.84 -9.62
N GLU A 50 3.66 11.93 -8.83
CA GLU A 50 3.42 10.48 -8.95
C GLU A 50 2.04 10.10 -8.38
N GLU A 51 1.61 10.71 -7.26
CA GLU A 51 0.27 10.56 -6.70
C GLU A 51 -0.83 11.09 -7.64
N GLU A 52 -0.59 12.21 -8.33
CA GLU A 52 -1.53 12.78 -9.30
C GLU A 52 -1.70 11.86 -10.52
N LYS A 53 -0.61 11.30 -11.05
CA LYS A 53 -0.65 10.33 -12.16
C LYS A 53 -1.38 9.04 -11.77
N LEU A 54 -1.12 8.54 -10.57
CA LEU A 54 -1.80 7.35 -10.05
C LEU A 54 -3.32 7.59 -9.92
N SER A 55 -3.72 8.82 -9.55
CA SER A 55 -5.14 9.20 -9.48
C SER A 55 -5.83 9.21 -10.83
N ASP A 56 -5.15 9.69 -11.88
CA ASP A 56 -5.69 9.69 -13.25
C ASP A 56 -5.88 8.26 -13.78
N GLU A 57 -4.91 7.38 -13.51
CA GLU A 57 -4.95 5.97 -13.86
C GLU A 57 -6.08 5.22 -13.13
N ASP A 58 -6.26 5.48 -11.83
CA ASP A 58 -7.34 4.90 -11.03
C ASP A 58 -8.73 5.38 -11.52
N MET A 59 -8.83 6.64 -11.95
CA MET A 59 -10.06 7.18 -12.54
C MET A 59 -10.37 6.53 -13.90
N GLU A 60 -9.37 6.23 -14.71
CA GLU A 60 -9.55 5.52 -15.98
C GLU A 60 -9.98 4.06 -15.76
N VAL A 61 -9.36 3.37 -14.80
CA VAL A 61 -9.71 1.99 -14.45
C VAL A 61 -11.14 1.89 -13.91
N THR A 62 -11.55 2.84 -13.06
CA THR A 62 -12.94 2.88 -12.54
C THR A 62 -13.97 3.11 -13.65
N GLN A 63 -13.71 4.04 -14.58
CA GLN A 63 -14.57 4.24 -15.75
C GLN A 63 -14.62 3.00 -16.67
N ALA A 64 -13.50 2.29 -16.84
CA ALA A 64 -13.47 1.06 -17.64
C ALA A 64 -14.28 -0.06 -16.98
N ILE A 65 -14.18 -0.22 -15.67
CA ILE A 65 -14.98 -1.19 -14.90
C ILE A 65 -16.47 -0.88 -15.03
N GLU A 66 -16.87 0.39 -14.89
CA GLU A 66 -18.27 0.80 -15.03
C GLU A 66 -18.82 0.47 -16.43
N LYS A 67 -18.08 0.79 -17.50
CA LYS A 67 -18.47 0.44 -18.88
C LYS A 67 -18.66 -1.06 -19.06
N VAL A 68 -17.76 -1.89 -18.51
CA VAL A 68 -17.87 -3.35 -18.59
C VAL A 68 -19.09 -3.87 -17.80
N LEU A 69 -19.38 -3.30 -16.63
CA LEU A 69 -20.55 -3.68 -15.84
C LEU A 69 -21.86 -3.28 -16.53
N VAL A 70 -21.92 -2.09 -17.14
CA VAL A 70 -23.08 -1.64 -17.92
C VAL A 70 -23.31 -2.56 -19.12
N SER A 71 -22.28 -2.82 -19.93
CA SER A 71 -22.42 -3.72 -21.09
C SER A 71 -22.79 -5.15 -20.70
N LYS A 72 -22.27 -5.68 -19.58
CA LYS A 72 -22.69 -7.01 -19.07
C LYS A 72 -24.13 -7.00 -18.56
N GLY A 73 -24.55 -5.94 -17.88
CA GLY A 73 -25.94 -5.76 -17.44
C GLY A 73 -26.91 -5.72 -18.62
N GLU A 74 -26.59 -4.93 -19.66
CA GLU A 74 -27.35 -4.86 -20.92
C GLU A 74 -27.42 -6.23 -21.61
N GLN A 75 -26.31 -6.96 -21.69
CA GLN A 75 -26.25 -8.27 -22.32
C GLN A 75 -27.12 -9.30 -21.58
N VAL A 76 -27.11 -9.29 -20.24
CA VAL A 76 -28.00 -10.13 -19.42
C VAL A 76 -29.46 -9.72 -19.60
N GLN A 77 -29.75 -8.42 -19.67
CA GLN A 77 -31.10 -7.91 -19.90
C GLN A 77 -31.66 -8.37 -21.26
N THR A 78 -30.85 -8.32 -22.33
CA THR A 78 -31.24 -8.80 -23.66
C THR A 78 -31.44 -10.31 -23.68
N CYS A 79 -30.57 -11.09 -23.04
CA CYS A 79 -30.73 -12.54 -22.98
C CYS A 79 -32.00 -12.96 -22.22
N ILE A 80 -32.33 -12.25 -21.14
CA ILE A 80 -33.57 -12.48 -20.40
C ILE A 80 -34.79 -12.13 -21.28
N ALA A 81 -34.78 -10.98 -21.97
CA ALA A 81 -35.87 -10.58 -22.85
C ALA A 81 -36.11 -11.59 -23.99
N ASP A 82 -35.04 -12.11 -24.60
CA ASP A 82 -35.11 -13.13 -25.65
C ASP A 82 -35.67 -14.45 -25.12
N GLN A 83 -35.26 -14.88 -23.93
CA GLN A 83 -35.80 -16.07 -23.28
C GLN A 83 -37.31 -15.93 -22.98
N TYR A 84 -37.76 -14.76 -22.51
CA TYR A 84 -39.18 -14.50 -22.29
C TYR A 84 -39.98 -14.42 -23.60
N ALA A 85 -39.41 -13.87 -24.68
CA ALA A 85 -40.06 -13.84 -25.99
C ALA A 85 -40.26 -15.26 -26.56
N VAL A 86 -39.24 -16.12 -26.44
CA VAL A 86 -39.33 -17.54 -26.82
C VAL A 86 -40.34 -18.28 -25.94
N ALA A 87 -40.37 -18.02 -24.63
CA ALA A 87 -41.36 -18.62 -23.75
C ALA A 87 -42.79 -18.19 -24.12
N GLN A 88 -43.01 -16.92 -24.47
CA GLN A 88 -44.32 -16.43 -24.91
C GLN A 88 -44.75 -17.02 -26.27
N SER A 89 -43.86 -17.20 -27.23
CA SER A 89 -44.21 -17.86 -28.50
C SER A 89 -44.54 -19.34 -28.31
N VAL A 90 -43.83 -20.05 -27.42
CA VAL A 90 -44.13 -21.44 -27.05
C VAL A 90 -45.49 -21.57 -26.35
N ILE A 91 -45.87 -20.59 -25.52
CA ILE A 91 -47.20 -20.55 -24.87
C ILE A 91 -48.31 -20.32 -25.91
N VAL A 92 -48.09 -19.42 -26.89
CA VAL A 92 -49.05 -19.15 -27.97
C VAL A 92 -49.21 -20.33 -28.94
N GLU A 93 -48.16 -21.15 -29.14
CA GLU A 93 -48.30 -22.40 -29.92
C GLU A 93 -49.05 -23.50 -29.16
N LYS A 94 -48.89 -23.58 -27.83
CA LYS A 94 -49.69 -24.51 -27.00
C LYS A 94 -51.16 -24.14 -26.92
N GLU A 95 -51.50 -22.86 -26.88
CA GLU A 95 -52.91 -22.42 -26.87
C GLU A 95 -53.64 -22.68 -28.21
N LYS A 96 -52.92 -22.91 -29.32
CA LYS A 96 -53.52 -23.30 -30.61
C LYS A 96 -53.74 -24.80 -30.77
N GLU A 97 -53.08 -25.65 -29.98
CA GLU A 97 -53.31 -27.10 -29.97
C GLU A 97 -54.40 -27.54 -28.97
N GLU A 98 -54.72 -26.73 -27.95
CA GLU A 98 -55.74 -27.06 -26.94
C GLU A 98 -57.20 -26.68 -27.32
N ILE A 99 -57.53 -26.59 -28.61
CA ILE A 99 -58.93 -26.66 -29.10
C ILE A 99 -59.21 -28.09 -29.59
N SER A 100 -59.05 -29.07 -28.72
CA SER A 100 -59.81 -30.32 -28.74
C SER A 100 -59.40 -31.18 -27.56
N VAL A 101 -60.27 -31.32 -26.57
CA VAL A 101 -60.71 -32.58 -25.94
C VAL A 101 -61.47 -32.21 -24.66
N ASP A 102 -62.67 -32.75 -24.59
CA ASP A 102 -63.73 -32.46 -23.64
C ASP A 102 -63.72 -33.43 -22.44
N VAL A 103 -64.28 -32.96 -21.32
CA VAL A 103 -64.79 -33.67 -20.12
C VAL A 103 -63.82 -34.57 -19.31
N THR A 104 -63.49 -34.17 -18.07
CA THR A 104 -64.08 -34.74 -16.84
C THR A 104 -63.54 -34.06 -15.58
N LYS A 105 -64.48 -33.70 -14.69
CA LYS A 105 -64.25 -33.22 -13.33
C LYS A 105 -63.70 -34.37 -12.49
N ASP A 106 -62.73 -34.09 -11.62
CA ASP A 106 -62.78 -34.57 -10.23
C ASP A 106 -61.82 -33.77 -9.34
N LYS A 107 -62.34 -33.39 -8.18
CA LYS A 107 -61.66 -32.65 -7.11
C LYS A 107 -60.88 -33.63 -6.24
N TYR A 108 -59.60 -33.39 -6.02
CA TYR A 108 -58.88 -33.91 -4.86
C TYR A 108 -57.96 -32.84 -4.29
N ASP A 109 -58.27 -32.41 -3.07
CA ASP A 109 -57.34 -31.70 -2.20
C ASP A 109 -56.31 -32.70 -1.67
N ILE A 110 -55.03 -32.50 -2.01
CA ILE A 110 -53.91 -33.24 -1.40
C ILE A 110 -52.86 -32.21 -0.96
N ASN A 111 -52.68 -32.12 0.36
CA ASN A 111 -51.63 -31.33 1.01
C ASN A 111 -50.28 -32.09 0.90
N PRO A 112 -49.13 -31.40 0.73
CA PRO A 112 -47.91 -31.96 0.18
C PRO A 112 -46.98 -32.49 1.27
N VAL A 113 -47.09 -33.76 1.62
CA VAL A 113 -46.09 -34.43 2.48
C VAL A 113 -45.84 -35.83 1.93
N ILE A 114 -44.62 -36.01 1.39
CA ILE A 114 -43.95 -37.27 1.05
C ILE A 114 -44.34 -37.85 -0.33
N LEU A 115 -43.58 -37.50 -1.36
CA LEU A 115 -43.13 -38.49 -2.34
C LEU A 115 -41.85 -38.02 -3.04
N SER A 116 -40.84 -38.90 -2.99
CA SER A 116 -39.71 -39.02 -3.95
C SER A 116 -38.83 -37.78 -4.14
N LYS A 117 -37.63 -37.68 -3.58
CA LYS A 117 -36.47 -38.54 -3.87
C LYS A 117 -36.44 -39.03 -5.32
N GLU A 118 -36.43 -38.07 -6.23
CA GLU A 118 -35.74 -38.21 -7.51
C GLU A 118 -34.43 -37.44 -7.37
N ARG A 119 -33.31 -38.17 -7.44
CA ARG A 119 -32.01 -37.54 -7.67
C ARG A 119 -32.08 -37.00 -9.08
N ILE A 120 -32.13 -35.68 -9.20
CA ILE A 120 -31.83 -35.05 -10.48
C ILE A 120 -30.32 -35.20 -10.63
N ASP A 121 -29.92 -36.23 -11.38
CA ASP A 121 -28.59 -36.28 -11.97
C ASP A 121 -28.57 -35.16 -13.01
N PHE A 122 -28.25 -33.95 -12.56
CA PHE A 122 -27.77 -32.91 -13.45
C PHE A 122 -26.40 -33.39 -13.92
N ASP A 123 -26.35 -33.91 -15.15
CA ASP A 123 -25.13 -33.91 -15.96
C ASP A 123 -24.73 -32.44 -16.15
N GLU A 124 -24.04 -31.89 -15.15
CA GLU A 124 -23.48 -30.55 -15.18
C GLU A 124 -22.14 -30.64 -15.90
N ASP A 125 -22.18 -30.19 -17.15
CA ASP A 125 -21.05 -30.04 -18.05
C ASP A 125 -19.79 -29.53 -17.34
N GLU A 126 -18.68 -30.22 -17.61
CA GLU A 126 -17.36 -29.61 -17.75
C GLU A 126 -17.01 -28.58 -16.66
N ILE A 127 -16.86 -29.06 -15.41
CA ILE A 127 -16.03 -28.36 -14.43
C ILE A 127 -14.60 -28.42 -14.99
N GLU A 128 -14.23 -27.42 -15.80
CA GLU A 128 -12.85 -27.07 -16.10
C GLU A 128 -12.08 -27.20 -14.80
N GLU A 129 -11.27 -28.26 -14.69
CA GLU A 129 -10.47 -28.55 -13.51
C GLU A 129 -9.41 -27.45 -13.43
N LYS A 130 -9.81 -26.30 -12.87
CA LYS A 130 -8.91 -25.17 -12.65
C LYS A 130 -7.72 -25.73 -11.92
N PRO A 131 -6.52 -25.69 -12.53
CA PRO A 131 -5.38 -26.42 -12.01
C PRO A 131 -5.16 -26.00 -10.57
N LYS A 132 -5.15 -26.98 -9.65
CA LYS A 132 -4.93 -26.75 -8.22
C LYS A 132 -3.62 -26.00 -8.05
N LEU A 133 -3.72 -24.69 -7.92
CA LEU A 133 -2.56 -23.82 -7.82
C LEU A 133 -1.67 -24.33 -6.67
N PRO A 134 -0.33 -24.31 -6.84
CA PRO A 134 0.59 -24.75 -5.80
C PRO A 134 0.32 -23.98 -4.52
N LYS A 135 0.46 -24.64 -3.36
CA LYS A 135 0.12 -24.10 -2.03
C LYS A 135 0.65 -22.67 -1.80
N ARG A 136 1.81 -22.34 -2.38
CA ARG A 136 2.42 -21.00 -2.34
C ARG A 136 1.60 -19.93 -3.07
N LYS A 137 1.08 -20.23 -4.26
CA LYS A 137 0.25 -19.30 -5.04
C LYS A 137 -1.11 -19.08 -4.38
N ARG A 138 -1.73 -20.15 -3.85
CA ARG A 138 -2.96 -20.04 -3.05
C ARG A 138 -2.79 -19.12 -1.84
N LYS A 139 -1.67 -19.25 -1.12
CA LYS A 139 -1.37 -18.39 0.03
C LYS A 139 -1.09 -16.94 -0.36
N ASN A 140 -0.48 -16.68 -1.51
CA ASN A 140 -0.25 -15.32 -1.99
C ASN A 140 -1.56 -14.62 -2.38
N LEU A 141 -2.45 -15.32 -3.08
CA LEU A 141 -3.78 -14.79 -3.44
C LEU A 141 -4.68 -14.57 -2.23
N SER A 142 -4.47 -15.35 -1.15
CA SER A 142 -5.20 -15.19 0.11
C SER A 142 -4.66 -14.06 1.00
N ARG A 143 -3.52 -13.45 0.69
CA ARG A 143 -2.98 -12.32 1.46
C ARG A 143 -3.73 -11.05 1.07
N MET A 144 -4.31 -10.36 2.04
CA MET A 144 -4.89 -9.04 1.84
C MET A 144 -3.83 -8.01 1.41
N ILE A 145 -4.26 -7.03 0.62
CA ILE A 145 -3.43 -5.89 0.21
C ILE A 145 -3.27 -4.93 1.40
N VAL A 146 -2.15 -4.18 1.44
CA VAL A 146 -1.82 -3.23 2.53
C VAL A 146 -2.95 -2.21 2.75
N ALA A 147 -3.56 -1.70 1.68
CA ALA A 147 -4.68 -0.75 1.75
C ALA A 147 -5.90 -1.33 2.50
N GLU A 148 -6.33 -2.55 2.15
CA GLU A 148 -7.43 -3.22 2.83
C GLU A 148 -7.13 -3.50 4.31
N LEU A 149 -5.85 -3.76 4.63
CA LEU A 149 -5.40 -3.99 6.00
C LEU A 149 -5.45 -2.70 6.83
N GLN A 150 -4.97 -1.57 6.28
CA GLN A 150 -4.99 -0.26 6.95
C GLN A 150 -6.42 0.17 7.30
N GLN A 151 -7.38 -0.05 6.40
CA GLN A 151 -8.80 0.25 6.65
C GLN A 151 -9.34 -0.50 7.89
N LYS A 152 -8.94 -1.75 8.11
CA LYS A 152 -9.35 -2.56 9.28
C LYS A 152 -8.57 -2.22 10.56
N VAL A 153 -7.31 -1.79 10.45
CA VAL A 153 -6.38 -1.58 11.58
C VAL A 153 -6.58 -0.24 12.29
N ASN A 154 -7.15 0.77 11.61
CA ASN A 154 -7.42 2.09 12.20
C ASN A 154 -8.33 2.07 13.46
N GLN A 155 -8.94 0.93 13.79
CA GLN A 155 -9.76 0.75 14.99
C GLN A 155 -9.01 0.15 16.20
N LYS A 156 -7.77 -0.34 16.06
CA LYS A 156 -7.10 -1.15 17.11
C LYS A 156 -5.57 -0.96 17.22
N THR A 157 -5.03 0.23 16.97
CA THR A 157 -3.64 0.50 17.36
C THR A 157 -3.61 0.89 18.84
N SER A 158 -3.19 -0.05 19.69
CA SER A 158 -3.03 0.15 21.13
C SER A 158 -2.05 1.30 21.39
N SER A 159 -2.47 2.30 22.16
CA SER A 159 -1.81 3.60 22.31
C SER A 159 -0.41 3.61 22.91
N ASN A 160 0.17 2.46 23.26
CA ASN A 160 1.44 2.36 23.99
C ASN A 160 2.39 1.26 23.47
N MET A 161 2.28 0.84 22.21
CA MET A 161 3.22 -0.14 21.65
C MET A 161 4.48 0.52 21.07
N VAL A 162 5.63 -0.01 21.46
CA VAL A 162 6.93 0.34 20.86
C VAL A 162 7.09 -0.45 19.56
N LEU A 163 7.42 0.26 18.48
CA LEU A 163 7.63 -0.35 17.17
C LEU A 163 8.89 -1.23 17.14
N ILE A 164 8.88 -2.23 16.26
CA ILE A 164 10.05 -3.06 16.00
C ILE A 164 11.18 -2.17 15.43
N PRO A 165 12.42 -2.26 15.96
CA PRO A 165 13.55 -1.47 15.46
C PRO A 165 13.81 -1.70 13.98
N GLN A 166 13.96 -0.64 13.20
CA GLN A 166 14.02 -0.69 11.72
C GLN A 166 15.12 -1.59 11.13
N HIS A 167 16.23 -1.79 11.85
CA HIS A 167 17.36 -2.57 11.36
C HIS A 167 17.12 -4.08 11.30
N TRP A 168 15.97 -4.57 11.79
CA TRP A 168 15.65 -6.00 11.82
C TRP A 168 15.62 -6.67 10.44
N SER A 169 15.27 -5.92 9.39
CA SER A 169 15.20 -6.40 8.01
C SER A 169 16.50 -6.20 7.23
N PHE A 170 17.47 -5.49 7.81
CA PHE A 170 18.73 -5.22 7.16
C PHE A 170 19.65 -6.44 7.26
N ARG A 171 20.36 -6.75 6.16
CA ARG A 171 21.33 -7.86 6.14
C ARG A 171 22.60 -7.55 6.93
N GLY A 172 22.90 -6.26 7.19
CA GLY A 172 24.05 -5.83 7.98
C GLY A 172 23.85 -6.13 9.47
N LYS A 173 24.94 -6.41 10.20
CA LYS A 173 24.84 -6.51 11.67
C LYS A 173 24.57 -5.12 12.26
N TYR A 174 23.83 -5.08 13.36
CA TYR A 174 23.31 -3.86 14.02
C TYR A 174 24.28 -2.66 14.11
N SER A 175 25.58 -2.89 14.31
CA SER A 175 26.57 -1.83 14.53
C SER A 175 27.80 -1.96 13.62
N GLN A 176 27.63 -2.45 12.40
CA GLN A 176 28.72 -2.50 11.42
C GLN A 176 28.95 -1.18 10.68
N ASP A 177 28.02 -0.24 10.79
CA ASP A 177 28.14 1.06 10.15
C ASP A 177 29.19 1.94 10.84
N LYS A 178 29.71 2.89 10.06
CA LYS A 178 30.71 3.87 10.51
C LYS A 178 30.20 4.82 11.60
N SER A 179 28.98 4.65 12.11
CA SER A 179 28.42 5.47 13.20
C SER A 179 29.28 5.45 14.48
N GLY A 180 30.12 4.43 14.67
CA GLY A 180 31.11 4.39 15.77
C GLY A 180 32.40 5.17 15.50
N ILE A 181 32.70 5.45 14.24
CA ILE A 181 33.92 6.15 13.82
C ILE A 181 33.71 7.64 14.09
N GLY A 182 34.34 8.16 15.14
CA GLY A 182 34.22 9.55 15.56
C GLY A 182 33.33 9.78 16.79
N LYS A 183 32.80 8.73 17.44
CA LYS A 183 32.21 8.88 18.77
C LYS A 183 33.28 9.33 19.76
N LEU A 184 32.99 10.39 20.51
CA LEU A 184 33.88 10.85 21.58
C LEU A 184 34.06 9.74 22.62
N ALA A 185 35.25 9.69 23.22
CA ALA A 185 35.49 8.88 24.39
C ALA A 185 34.53 9.28 25.52
N TRP A 186 34.31 8.37 26.47
CA TRP A 186 33.40 8.61 27.59
C TRP A 186 33.77 9.91 28.32
N LYS A 187 32.85 10.89 28.28
CA LYS A 187 33.03 12.17 28.96
C LYS A 187 32.42 12.06 30.34
N LEU A 188 33.24 12.24 31.37
CA LEU A 188 32.74 12.33 32.74
C LEU A 188 31.74 13.50 32.86
N THR A 189 30.73 13.31 33.69
CA THR A 189 29.83 14.39 34.08
C THR A 189 30.58 15.42 34.91
N ASP A 190 30.15 16.68 34.85
CA ASP A 190 30.90 17.78 35.46
C ASP A 190 30.94 17.69 36.99
N PHE A 191 29.95 17.05 37.61
CA PHE A 191 29.95 16.75 39.05
C PHE A 191 31.17 15.90 39.43
N ILE A 192 31.40 14.77 38.74
CA ILE A 192 32.51 13.85 39.03
C ILE A 192 33.88 14.47 38.68
N LYS A 193 33.92 15.38 37.69
CA LYS A 193 35.16 16.12 37.37
C LYS A 193 35.58 17.06 38.50
N ARG A 194 34.63 17.65 39.23
CA ARG A 194 34.92 18.59 40.33
C ARG A 194 35.62 17.90 41.50
N ASP A 195 35.31 16.63 41.73
CA ASP A 195 35.93 15.82 42.79
C ASP A 195 37.44 15.59 42.56
N GLY A 196 37.97 15.99 41.40
CA GLY A 196 39.40 15.94 41.12
C GLY A 196 39.92 14.53 40.80
N THR A 197 39.06 13.51 40.81
CA THR A 197 39.38 12.10 40.53
C THR A 197 40.07 11.92 39.17
N VAL A 198 39.79 12.78 38.19
CA VAL A 198 40.43 12.79 36.87
C VAL A 198 41.91 13.18 36.93
N LYS A 199 42.31 14.01 37.90
CA LYS A 199 43.70 14.50 38.04
C LYS A 199 44.59 13.58 38.89
N ILE A 200 43.97 12.73 39.70
CA ILE A 200 44.66 11.84 40.64
C ILE A 200 45.10 10.53 39.97
N ARG A 201 44.42 10.14 38.90
CA ARG A 201 44.60 8.87 38.19
C ARG A 201 45.63 9.00 37.08
#